data_AF-A0A966CIP0-F1
#
_entry.id   AF-A0A966CIP0-F1
#
_cell.length_a   1.000
_cell.length_b   1.000
_cell.length_c   1.000
_cell.angle_alpha   90.00
_cell.angle_beta   90.00
_cell.angle_gamma   90.00
#
_symmetry.space_group_name_H-M   'P 1'
#
loop_
_entity.id
_entity.type
_entity.pdbx_description
1 polymer ?
#
loop_
_entity_poly.entity_id
_entity_poly.type
_entity_poly.pdbx_seq_one_letter_code
_entity_poly.pdbx_strand_id
1 'polypeptide(L)'
;DPEIYNLALSKTGLKPDEVIVVEDSKNGVLAGKAAGAHVVVTTNYYTEKEDVSGGDIIVTCLGDPAGEKGQMRKGKLAFDGVLHVKTLIDLFSK
;
A
#
# COMPACT_ATOMS: atom_id res chain seq x y z
N ASP A 1 -8.44 8.98 11.06
CA ASP A 1 -8.29 10.41 10.71
C ASP A 1 -7.27 10.51 9.58
N PRO A 2 -7.61 11.07 8.41
CA PRO A 2 -6.71 11.22 7.27
C PRO A 2 -5.76 12.44 7.34
N GLU A 3 -5.77 13.25 8.42
CA GLU A 3 -5.10 14.55 8.48
C GLU A 3 -3.65 14.54 7.99
N ILE A 4 -2.85 13.54 8.38
CA ILE A 4 -1.44 13.47 7.97
C ILE A 4 -1.26 13.25 6.46
N TYR A 5 -2.13 12.45 5.83
CA TYR A 5 -2.08 12.23 4.38
C TYR A 5 -2.64 13.44 3.64
N ASN A 6 -3.70 14.08 4.15
CA ASN A 6 -4.22 15.32 3.57
C ASN A 6 -3.17 16.45 3.62
N LEU A 7 -2.40 16.54 4.70
CA LEU A 7 -1.28 17.47 4.80
C LEU A 7 -0.18 17.15 3.79
N ALA A 8 0.14 15.86 3.60
CA ALA A 8 1.13 15.44 2.60
C ALA A 8 0.68 15.79 1.18
N LEU A 9 -0.58 15.49 0.82
CA LEU A 9 -1.19 15.84 -0.46
C LEU A 9 -1.17 17.36 -0.71
N SER A 10 -1.52 18.15 0.31
CA SER A 10 -1.45 19.61 0.24
C SER A 10 -0.03 20.13 -0.02
N LYS A 11 0.98 19.53 0.63
CA LYS A 11 2.38 19.93 0.46
C LYS A 11 2.96 19.55 -0.90
N THR A 12 2.52 18.43 -1.49
CA THR A 12 3.00 17.98 -2.80
C THR A 12 2.18 18.56 -3.96
N GLY A 13 0.96 19.01 -3.70
CA GLY A 13 0.01 19.44 -4.74
C GLY A 13 -0.55 18.30 -5.58
N LEU A 14 -0.34 17.04 -5.16
CA LEU A 14 -0.84 15.85 -5.84
C LEU A 14 -2.27 15.53 -5.39
N LYS A 15 -3.05 14.92 -6.28
CA LYS A 15 -4.36 14.37 -5.97
C LYS A 15 -4.23 13.00 -5.29
N PRO A 16 -5.25 12.56 -4.52
CA PRO A 16 -5.22 11.25 -3.88
C PRO A 16 -5.01 10.06 -4.85
N ASP A 17 -5.56 10.12 -6.06
CA ASP A 17 -5.43 9.10 -7.11
C ASP A 17 -4.05 9.11 -7.81
N GLU A 18 -3.24 10.13 -7.58
CA GLU A 18 -1.84 10.23 -8.05
C GLU A 18 -0.85 9.69 -7.01
N VAL A 19 -1.32 9.22 -5.85
CA VAL A 19 -0.48 8.81 -4.72
C VAL A 19 -0.76 7.36 -4.31
N ILE A 20 0.33 6.64 -4.04
CA ILE A 20 0.30 5.33 -3.38
C ILE A 20 0.91 5.48 -1.99
N VAL A 21 0.12 5.15 -0.97
CA VAL A 21 0.56 5.07 0.42
C VAL A 21 1.00 3.64 0.72
N VAL A 22 2.17 3.49 1.34
CA VAL A 22 2.65 2.19 1.86
C VAL A 22 2.47 2.19 3.37
N GLU A 23 1.72 1.23 3.89
CA GLU A 23 1.36 1.13 5.32
C GLU A 23 1.59 -0.27 5.88
N ASP A 24 1.63 -0.38 7.20
CA ASP A 24 1.76 -1.66 7.88
C ASP A 24 0.69 -1.91 8.93
N SER A 25 -0.10 -0.89 9.33
CA SER A 25 -1.07 -0.97 10.42
C SER A 25 -2.52 -0.68 9.99
N LYS A 26 -3.49 -1.19 10.73
CA LYS A 26 -4.93 -0.92 10.50
C LYS A 26 -5.24 0.58 10.52
N ASN A 27 -4.67 1.33 11.45
CA ASN A 27 -4.94 2.76 11.57
C ASN A 27 -4.43 3.54 10.36
N GLY A 28 -3.23 3.19 9.87
CA GLY A 28 -2.67 3.75 8.64
C GLY A 28 -3.52 3.43 7.43
N VAL A 29 -3.95 2.17 7.27
CA VAL A 29 -4.85 1.76 6.19
C VAL A 29 -6.15 2.58 6.21
N LEU A 30 -6.82 2.67 7.35
CA LEU A 30 -8.07 3.43 7.47
C LEU A 30 -7.88 4.91 7.15
N ALA A 31 -6.80 5.52 7.63
CA ALA A 31 -6.48 6.91 7.38
C ALA A 31 -6.12 7.17 5.91
N GLY A 32 -5.31 6.31 5.28
CA GLY A 32 -4.93 6.42 3.87
C GLY A 32 -6.13 6.25 2.94
N LYS A 33 -7.01 5.27 3.21
CA LYS A 33 -8.26 5.11 2.47
C LYS A 33 -9.22 6.28 2.68
N ALA A 34 -9.31 6.83 3.89
CA ALA A 34 -10.12 8.03 4.17
C ALA A 34 -9.60 9.29 3.45
N ALA A 35 -8.30 9.35 3.13
CA ALA A 35 -7.71 10.41 2.29
C ALA A 35 -7.98 10.23 0.79
N GLY A 36 -8.60 9.11 0.39
CA GLY A 36 -8.86 8.77 -1.02
C GLY A 36 -7.67 8.15 -1.76
N ALA A 37 -6.58 7.81 -1.05
CA ALA A 37 -5.38 7.28 -1.68
C ALA A 37 -5.49 5.78 -2.01
N HIS A 38 -4.63 5.34 -2.92
CA HIS A 38 -4.29 3.92 -3.07
C HIS A 38 -3.39 3.48 -1.90
N VAL A 39 -3.68 2.33 -1.30
CA VAL A 39 -2.96 1.83 -0.12
C VAL A 39 -2.40 0.45 -0.40
N VAL A 40 -1.07 0.33 -0.33
CA VAL A 40 -0.32 -0.93 -0.34
C VAL A 40 0.07 -1.24 1.09
N VAL A 41 -0.21 -2.47 1.55
CA VAL A 41 0.09 -2.89 2.92
C VAL A 41 1.25 -3.88 2.92
N THR A 42 2.23 -3.65 3.78
CA THR A 42 3.27 -4.62 4.16
C THR A 42 2.97 -5.14 5.57
N THR A 43 2.53 -6.38 5.70
CA THR A 43 2.23 -6.98 7.02
C THR A 43 3.51 -7.39 7.73
N ASN A 44 3.59 -7.23 9.05
CA ASN A 44 4.67 -7.75 9.88
C ASN A 44 4.14 -8.61 11.03
N TYR A 45 5.02 -9.14 11.89
CA TYR A 45 4.63 -9.99 13.02
C TYR A 45 3.61 -9.33 13.97
N TYR A 46 3.64 -8.00 14.08
CA TYR A 46 2.72 -7.26 14.95
C TYR A 46 1.37 -7.01 14.29
N THR A 47 1.35 -6.84 12.97
CA THR A 47 0.16 -6.39 12.23
C THR A 47 -0.51 -7.48 11.40
N GLU A 48 0.07 -8.68 11.31
CA GLU A 48 -0.50 -9.83 10.59
C GLU A 48 -1.88 -10.26 11.12
N LYS A 49 -2.19 -9.94 12.39
CA LYS A 49 -3.47 -10.23 13.04
C LYS A 49 -4.42 -9.05 13.04
N GLU A 50 -3.97 -7.89 12.60
CA GLU A 50 -4.84 -6.73 12.47
C GLU A 50 -5.72 -6.84 11.22
N ASP A 51 -6.91 -6.26 11.30
CA ASP A 51 -7.78 -6.14 10.13
C ASP A 51 -7.29 -5.01 9.22
N VAL A 52 -6.41 -5.37 8.29
CA VAL A 52 -5.88 -4.52 7.22
C VAL A 52 -6.59 -4.76 5.88
N SER A 53 -7.76 -5.40 5.90
CA SER A 53 -8.49 -5.81 4.69
C SER A 53 -8.91 -4.63 3.78
N GLY A 54 -8.89 -3.40 4.31
CA GLY A 54 -9.13 -2.16 3.56
C GLY A 54 -8.01 -1.77 2.57
N GLY A 55 -6.80 -2.33 2.69
CA GLY A 55 -5.70 -2.07 1.75
C GLY A 55 -5.98 -2.61 0.36
N ASP A 56 -5.55 -1.92 -0.70
CA ASP A 56 -5.79 -2.35 -2.09
C ASP A 56 -4.93 -3.57 -2.45
N ILE A 57 -3.66 -3.54 -2.06
CA ILE A 57 -2.70 -4.65 -2.16
C ILE A 57 -2.17 -4.95 -0.75
N ILE A 58 -2.02 -6.23 -0.41
CA ILE A 58 -1.45 -6.67 0.87
C ILE A 58 -0.37 -7.71 0.57
N VAL A 59 0.85 -7.44 0.99
CA VAL A 59 2.02 -8.32 0.85
C VAL A 59 2.74 -8.46 2.19
N THR A 60 3.54 -9.50 2.37
CA THR A 60 4.34 -9.68 3.60
C THR A 60 5.58 -8.78 3.64
N CYS A 61 6.09 -8.36 2.49
CA CYS A 61 7.11 -7.33 2.34
C CYS A 61 7.14 -6.86 0.88
N LEU A 62 7.87 -5.77 0.59
CA LEU A 62 8.07 -5.30 -0.79
C LEU A 62 8.95 -6.25 -1.61
N GLY A 63 9.82 -7.01 -0.95
CA GLY A 63 10.75 -7.95 -1.56
C GLY A 63 12.01 -7.30 -2.15
N ASP A 64 13.03 -8.14 -2.36
CA ASP A 64 14.31 -7.81 -2.98
C ASP A 64 14.57 -8.80 -4.13
N PRO A 65 14.92 -8.33 -5.36
CA PRO A 65 15.28 -9.20 -6.48
C PRO A 65 16.33 -10.27 -6.15
N ALA A 66 17.33 -9.95 -5.34
CA ALA A 66 18.42 -10.83 -4.93
C ALA A 66 18.30 -11.31 -3.47
N GLY A 67 17.22 -10.95 -2.77
CA GLY A 67 17.06 -11.19 -1.34
C GLY A 67 15.69 -11.75 -0.97
N GLU A 68 15.14 -11.23 0.13
CA GLU A 68 13.87 -11.67 0.70
C GLU A 68 12.74 -11.55 -0.33
N LYS A 69 11.88 -12.58 -0.39
CA LYS A 69 10.69 -12.59 -1.24
C LYS A 69 9.44 -12.45 -0.40
N GLY A 70 8.56 -11.54 -0.82
CA GLY A 70 7.25 -11.37 -0.22
C GLY A 70 6.24 -12.42 -0.70
N GLN A 71 5.15 -12.55 0.04
CA GLN A 71 3.96 -13.29 -0.36
C GLN A 71 2.78 -12.32 -0.51
N MET A 72 1.95 -12.49 -1.53
CA MET A 72 0.73 -11.72 -1.68
C MET A 72 -0.39 -12.33 -0.83
N ARG A 73 -0.98 -11.51 0.04
CA ARG A 73 -2.17 -11.84 0.84
C ARG A 73 -3.45 -11.33 0.18
N LYS A 74 -3.38 -10.19 -0.51
CA LYS A 74 -4.48 -9.60 -1.29
C LYS A 74 -3.92 -8.83 -2.48
N GLY A 75 -4.55 -8.96 -3.65
CA GLY A 75 -4.20 -8.21 -4.85
C GLY A 75 -4.48 -8.99 -6.13
N LYS A 76 -4.55 -8.29 -7.25
CA LYS A 76 -4.65 -8.89 -8.59
C LYS A 76 -3.58 -8.30 -9.51
N LEU A 77 -2.35 -8.72 -9.31
CA LEU A 77 -1.21 -8.38 -10.15
C LEU A 77 -0.28 -9.58 -10.34
N ALA A 78 0.54 -9.54 -11.39
CA ALA A 78 1.67 -10.46 -11.51
C ALA A 78 2.69 -10.14 -10.41
N PHE A 79 3.06 -11.14 -9.62
CA PHE A 79 3.94 -10.97 -8.46
C PHE A 79 4.85 -12.17 -8.33
N ASP A 80 6.15 -11.92 -8.41
CA ASP A 80 7.23 -12.92 -8.36
C ASP A 80 7.95 -12.93 -6.99
N GLY A 81 7.32 -12.32 -5.99
CA GLY A 81 7.90 -12.07 -4.67
C GLY A 81 8.51 -10.68 -4.52
N VAL A 82 8.54 -9.85 -5.57
CA VAL A 82 8.95 -8.44 -5.52
C VAL A 82 7.83 -7.54 -6.05
N LEU A 83 7.53 -6.47 -5.32
CA LEU A 83 6.51 -5.50 -5.70
C LEU A 83 7.14 -4.40 -6.55
N HIS A 84 6.96 -4.51 -7.87
CA HIS A 84 7.49 -3.52 -8.81
C HIS A 84 6.58 -2.31 -8.96
N VAL A 85 7.18 -1.12 -8.94
CA VAL A 85 6.47 0.17 -9.16
C VAL A 85 5.68 0.16 -10.47
N LYS A 86 6.26 -0.38 -11.56
CA LYS A 86 5.57 -0.49 -12.85
C LYS A 86 4.24 -1.24 -12.73
N THR A 87 4.23 -2.35 -11.99
CA THR A 87 3.01 -3.16 -11.82
C THR A 87 1.95 -2.43 -11.01
N LEU A 88 2.35 -1.60 -10.04
CA LEU A 88 1.43 -0.76 -9.28
C LEU A 88 0.84 0.37 -10.13
N ILE A 89 1.66 1.00 -10.97
CA ILE A 89 1.19 2.03 -11.92
C ILE A 89 0.18 1.40 -12.89
N ASP A 90 0.51 0.26 -13.51
CA ASP A 90 -0.37 -0.43 -14.45
C ASP A 90 -1.71 -0.87 -13.81
N LEU A 91 -1.72 -1.07 -12.49
CA LEU A 91 -2.94 -1.41 -11.74
C LEU A 91 -3.81 -0.20 -11.46
N PHE A 92 -3.23 0.92 -11.00
CA PHE A 92 -3.97 2.08 -10.53
C PHE A 92 -4.24 3.14 -11.61
N SER A 93 -3.54 3.09 -12.75
CA SER A 93 -3.78 3.97 -13.90
C SER A 93 -4.89 3.47 -14.85
N LYS A 94 -5.67 2.45 -14.46
CA LYS A 94 -6.83 1.95 -15.22
C LYS A 94 -8.12 2.53 -14.67
#